data_AF-A0A8J7CUA8-F1
#
_entry.id   AF-A0A8J7CUA8-F1
#
_cell.length_a   1.000
_cell.length_b   1.000
_cell.length_c   1.000
_cell.angle_alpha   90.00
_cell.angle_beta   90.00
_cell.angle_gamma   90.00
#
_symmetry.space_group_name_H-M   'P 1'
#
loop_
_entity.id
_entity.type
_entity.pdbx_description
1 polymer ?
#
loop_
_entity_poly.entity_id
_entity_poly.type
_entity_poly.pdbx_seq_one_letter_code
_entity_poly.pdbx_strand_id
1 'polypeptide(L)'
;PALCKEHKGKFPFPFADTKQLAHLLYPSLPSYSLEALANRFSLPVVNRHHALEDARLTGKVLEVLLDHLREQGFHTWGDLLQFLKVREHPLMKGKGENH
;
A
#
# COMPACT_ATOMS: atom_id res chain seq x y z
N PRO A 1 -15.86 5.90 14.30
CA PRO A 1 -15.19 5.00 13.33
C PRO A 1 -15.66 5.29 11.90
N ALA A 2 -14.85 6.01 11.12
CA ALA A 2 -15.17 6.30 9.73
C ALA A 2 -15.03 5.03 8.89
N LEU A 3 -16.17 4.40 8.59
CA LEU A 3 -16.27 3.31 7.65
C LEU A 3 -16.00 3.90 6.25
N CYS A 4 -14.75 3.88 5.78
CA CYS A 4 -14.46 4.20 4.39
C CYS A 4 -15.16 3.17 3.51
N LYS A 5 -16.28 3.58 2.90
CA LYS A 5 -16.92 2.80 1.84
C LYS A 5 -15.95 2.72 0.66
N GLU A 6 -15.48 1.51 0.39
CA GLU A 6 -14.69 1.21 -0.79
C GLU A 6 -15.47 1.62 -2.05
N HIS A 7 -14.90 2.53 -2.84
CA HIS A 7 -15.50 2.96 -4.10
C HIS A 7 -15.21 1.89 -5.15
N LYS A 8 -16.21 1.06 -5.47
CA LYS A 8 -16.13 0.03 -6.53
C LYS A 8 -16.24 0.63 -7.94
N GLY A 9 -15.50 1.70 -8.22
CA GLY A 9 -15.35 2.26 -9.55
C GLY A 9 -14.28 1.49 -10.32
N LYS A 10 -14.56 1.07 -11.57
CA LYS A 10 -13.51 0.58 -12.46
C LYS A 10 -12.64 1.77 -12.86
N PHE A 11 -11.40 1.81 -12.37
CA PHE A 11 -10.42 2.76 -12.88
C PHE A 11 -10.02 2.33 -14.29
N PRO A 12 -10.04 3.24 -15.28
CA PRO A 12 -9.70 2.90 -16.66
C PRO A 12 -8.20 2.61 -16.87
N PHE A 13 -7.38 2.89 -15.85
CA PHE A 13 -5.93 2.75 -15.89
C PHE A 13 -5.43 1.88 -14.72
N PRO A 14 -4.31 1.16 -14.90
CA PRO A 14 -3.69 0.41 -13.83
C PRO A 14 -3.20 1.35 -12.72
N PHE A 15 -3.40 0.95 -11.47
CA PHE A 15 -2.94 1.68 -10.30
C PHE A 15 -2.36 0.70 -9.28
N ALA A 16 -1.52 1.20 -8.38
CA ALA A 16 -1.04 0.44 -7.23
C ALA A 16 -1.17 1.31 -5.98
N ASP A 17 -1.42 0.65 -4.85
CA ASP A 17 -1.50 1.28 -3.54
C ASP A 17 -0.26 0.96 -2.71
N THR A 18 0.27 1.93 -1.96
CA THR A 18 1.45 1.75 -1.10
C THR A 18 1.28 0.64 -0.07
N LYS A 19 0.06 0.41 0.43
CA LYS A 19 -0.28 -0.72 1.31
C LYS A 19 -0.14 -2.05 0.60
N GLN A 20 -0.58 -2.15 -0.66
CA GLN A 20 -0.44 -3.37 -1.46
C GLN A 20 1.04 -3.68 -1.73
N LEU A 21 1.82 -2.65 -2.07
CA LEU A 21 3.27 -2.75 -2.25
C LEU A 21 3.99 -3.16 -0.96
N ALA A 22 3.61 -2.58 0.17
CA ALA A 22 4.18 -2.94 1.46
C ALA A 22 3.85 -4.39 1.84
N HIS A 23 2.65 -4.87 1.53
CA HIS A 23 2.25 -6.27 1.77
C HIS A 23 3.00 -7.25 0.86
N LEU A 24 3.39 -6.81 -0.34
CA LEU A 24 4.25 -7.57 -1.22
C LEU A 24 5.65 -7.74 -0.64
N LEU A 25 6.28 -6.63 -0.23
CA LEU A 25 7.64 -6.64 0.28
C LEU A 25 7.76 -7.24 1.69
N TYR A 26 6.72 -7.09 2.52
CA TYR A 26 6.78 -7.44 3.94
C TYR A 26 5.50 -8.16 4.40
N PRO A 27 5.25 -9.40 3.97
CA PRO A 27 3.98 -10.10 4.19
C PRO A 27 3.62 -10.30 5.67
N SER A 28 4.60 -10.27 6.58
CA SER A 28 4.43 -10.56 8.01
C SER A 28 4.42 -9.32 8.90
N LEU A 29 4.20 -8.11 8.36
CA LEU A 29 4.11 -6.92 9.21
C LEU A 29 2.85 -6.92 10.08
N PRO A 30 2.97 -6.44 11.33
CA PRO A 30 1.82 -6.35 12.24
C PRO A 30 0.80 -5.28 11.82
N SER A 31 1.25 -4.24 11.09
CA SER A 31 0.39 -3.19 10.56
C SER A 31 0.98 -2.61 9.28
N TYR A 32 0.09 -2.22 8.37
CA TYR A 32 0.40 -1.52 7.12
C TYR A 32 -0.21 -0.13 7.07
N SER A 33 -0.51 0.46 8.24
CA SER A 33 -0.90 1.88 8.29
C SER A 33 0.27 2.74 7.83
N LEU A 34 -0.04 3.92 7.28
CA LEU A 34 0.99 4.86 6.84
C LEU A 34 1.97 5.22 7.97
N GLU A 35 1.48 5.32 9.20
CA GLU A 35 2.31 5.53 10.40
C GLU A 35 3.19 4.33 10.74
N ALA A 36 2.66 3.09 10.68
CA ALA A 36 3.44 1.90 10.95
C ALA A 36 4.58 1.73 9.94
N LEU A 37 4.31 2.01 8.66
CA LEU A 37 5.32 1.99 7.60
C LEU A 37 6.35 3.10 7.79
N ALA A 38 5.91 4.34 8.08
CA ALA A 38 6.82 5.45 8.35
C ALA A 38 7.75 5.16 9.53
N ASN A 39 7.21 4.67 10.65
CA ASN A 39 7.99 4.28 11.82
C ASN A 39 8.99 3.18 11.50
N ARG A 40 8.58 2.16 10.73
CA ARG A 40 9.47 1.07 10.31
C ARG A 40 10.63 1.57 9.43
N PHE A 41 10.37 2.54 8.56
CA PHE A 41 11.39 3.15 7.71
C PHE A 41 12.14 4.31 8.39
N SER A 42 11.92 4.52 9.69
CA SER A 42 12.51 5.64 10.45
C SER A 42 12.25 7.01 9.81
N LEU A 43 11.09 7.19 9.18
CA LEU A 43 10.68 8.43 8.55
C LEU A 43 10.01 9.36 9.57
N PRO A 44 10.33 10.66 9.57
CA PRO A 44 9.75 11.60 10.53
C PRO A 44 8.25 11.79 10.26
N VAL A 45 7.46 11.52 11.30
CA VAL A 45 6.01 11.70 11.30
C VAL A 45 5.71 13.09 11.87
N VAL A 46 5.39 14.04 11.00
CA VAL A 46 5.02 15.41 11.39
C VAL A 46 3.54 15.62 11.10
N ASN A 47 2.83 16.16 12.10
CA ASN A 47 1.45 16.66 12.00
C ASN A 47 0.52 15.77 11.14
N ARG A 48 0.33 14.51 11.58
CA ARG A 48 -0.63 13.56 10.97
C ARG A 48 -2.02 14.17 10.93
N HIS A 49 -2.85 13.69 10.00
CA HIS A 49 -4.24 14.12 9.80
C HIS A 49 -4.40 15.45 9.06
N HIS A 50 -3.30 16.03 8.56
CA HIS A 50 -3.32 17.04 7.51
C HIS A 50 -3.07 16.38 6.15
N ALA A 51 -3.98 16.61 5.20
CA ALA A 51 -3.92 15.99 3.87
C ALA A 51 -2.58 16.22 3.15
N LEU A 52 -2.00 17.42 3.29
CA LEU A 52 -0.69 17.75 2.72
C LEU A 52 0.44 16.93 3.33
N GLU A 53 0.43 16.81 4.65
CA GLU A 53 1.44 16.06 5.40
C GLU A 53 1.32 14.56 5.10
N ASP A 54 0.09 14.05 5.00
CA ASP A 54 -0.23 12.67 4.61
C ASP A 54 0.23 12.35 3.19
N ALA A 55 0.00 13.25 2.23
CA ALA A 55 0.49 13.09 0.86
C ALA A 55 2.03 13.06 0.82
N ARG A 56 2.70 13.97 1.55
CA ARG A 56 4.17 13.99 1.60
C ARG A 56 4.75 12.75 2.26
N LEU A 57 4.18 12.30 3.38
CA LEU A 57 4.66 11.09 4.04
C LEU A 57 4.43 9.86 3.16
N THR A 58 3.30 9.80 2.46
CA THR A 58 3.00 8.75 1.48
C THR A 58 4.06 8.71 0.37
N GLY A 59 4.46 9.88 -0.16
CA GLY A 59 5.54 9.98 -1.14
C GLY A 59 6.85 9.39 -0.64
N LYS A 60 7.29 9.75 0.57
CA LYS A 60 8.52 9.21 1.18
C LYS A 60 8.45 7.69 1.41
N VAL A 61 7.30 7.20 1.88
CA VAL A 61 7.07 5.76 2.04
C VAL A 61 7.14 5.06 0.69
N LEU A 62 6.54 5.65 -0.36
CA LEU A 62 6.59 5.10 -1.71
C LEU A 62 8.02 5.05 -2.26
N GLU A 63 8.84 6.07 -2.06
CA GLU A 63 10.25 6.07 -2.48
C GLU A 63 11.01 4.87 -1.89
N VAL A 64 10.90 4.64 -0.58
CA VAL A 64 11.53 3.49 0.08
C VAL A 64 11.00 2.16 -0.47
N LEU A 65 9.69 2.05 -0.70
CA LEU A 65 9.11 0.85 -1.28
C LEU A 65 9.61 0.59 -2.70
N LEU A 66 9.77 1.63 -3.52
CA LEU A 66 10.28 1.51 -4.89
C LEU A 66 11.73 1.05 -4.91
N ASP A 67 12.58 1.57 -4.03
CA ASP A 67 13.97 1.12 -3.91
C ASP A 67 14.04 -0.37 -3.54
N HIS A 68 13.24 -0.80 -2.57
CA HIS A 68 13.22 -2.20 -2.16
C HIS A 68 12.62 -3.12 -3.24
N LEU A 69 11.61 -2.66 -3.98
CA LEU A 69 11.07 -3.39 -5.14
C LEU A 69 12.15 -3.58 -6.21
N ARG A 70 12.96 -2.56 -6.46
CA ARG A 70 14.07 -2.61 -7.41
C ARG A 70 15.14 -3.61 -6.97
N GLU A 71 15.45 -3.69 -5.68
CA GLU A 71 16.36 -4.70 -5.11
C GLU A 71 15.82 -6.13 -5.26
N GLN A 72 14.50 -6.32 -5.27
CA GLN A 72 13.84 -7.61 -5.50
C GLN A 72 13.66 -7.95 -6.99
N GLY A 73 14.16 -7.12 -7.91
CA GLY A 73 14.12 -7.38 -9.36
C GLY A 73 12.90 -6.81 -10.09
N PHE A 74 12.07 -5.99 -9.43
CA PHE A 74 10.98 -5.27 -10.11
C PHE A 74 11.53 -3.96 -10.70
N HIS A 75 11.72 -3.93 -12.01
CA HIS A 75 12.32 -2.78 -12.69
C HIS A 75 11.32 -1.99 -13.54
N THR A 76 10.20 -2.60 -13.90
CA THR A 76 9.19 -1.97 -14.74
C THR A 76 7.81 -2.00 -14.10
N TRP A 77 6.95 -1.09 -14.55
CA TRP A 77 5.53 -1.11 -14.18
C TRP A 77 4.85 -2.41 -14.64
N GLY A 78 5.31 -3.02 -15.74
CA GLY A 78 4.83 -4.30 -16.22
C GLY A 78 5.09 -5.44 -15.23
N ASP A 79 6.31 -5.52 -14.70
CA ASP A 79 6.72 -6.55 -13.72
C ASP A 79 5.83 -6.46 -12.47
N LEU A 80 5.62 -5.23 -12.00
CA LEU A 80 4.81 -4.96 -10.82
C LEU A 80 3.34 -5.29 -11.06
N LEU A 81 2.77 -4.84 -12.18
CA LEU A 81 1.38 -5.11 -12.52
C LEU A 81 1.09 -6.59 -12.76
N GLN A 82 2.01 -7.32 -13.38
CA GLN A 82 1.87 -8.77 -13.55
C GLN A 82 1.76 -9.45 -12.19
N PHE A 83 2.62 -9.06 -11.24
CA PHE A 83 2.59 -9.60 -9.90
C PHE A 83 1.33 -9.21 -9.11
N LEU A 84 0.90 -7.94 -9.21
CA LEU A 84 -0.31 -7.46 -8.54
C LEU A 84 -1.58 -8.10 -9.11
N LYS A 85 -1.66 -8.31 -10.43
CA LYS A 85 -2.79 -9.00 -11.09
C LYS A 85 -2.93 -10.45 -10.65
N VAL A 86 -1.82 -11.16 -10.44
CA VAL A 86 -1.83 -12.53 -9.89
C VAL A 86 -2.42 -12.55 -8.47
N ARG A 87 -2.41 -11.41 -7.77
CA ARG A 87 -2.92 -11.26 -6.39
C ARG A 87 -4.27 -10.57 -6.27
N GLU A 88 -4.99 -10.28 -7.36
CA GLU A 88 -6.45 -10.00 -7.33
C GLU A 88 -7.27 -11.28 -7.00
N HIS A 89 -6.71 -12.13 -6.12
CA HIS A 89 -7.16 -13.41 -5.60
C HIS A 89 -7.34 -13.26 -4.06
N PRO A 90 -8.26 -14.00 -3.42
CA PRO A 90 -9.34 -13.58 -2.52
C PRO A 90 -8.98 -13.04 -1.12
N LEU A 91 -7.80 -12.46 -0.91
CA LEU A 91 -7.47 -11.75 0.34
C LEU A 91 -8.21 -10.40 0.49
N MET A 92 -8.96 -9.99 -0.56
CA MET A 92 -9.96 -8.92 -0.53
C MET A 92 -11.41 -9.44 -0.39
N LYS A 93 -11.63 -10.75 -0.23
CA LYS A 93 -12.93 -11.25 0.26
C LYS A 93 -12.96 -11.02 1.76
N GLY A 94 -13.72 -10.01 2.17
CA GLY A 94 -14.05 -9.77 3.57
C GLY A 94 -14.47 -11.07 4.26
N LYS A 95 -13.96 -11.28 5.47
CA LYS A 95 -14.47 -12.29 6.40
C LYS A 95 -16.00 -12.17 6.43
N GLY A 96 -16.68 -13.29 6.17
CA GLY A 96 -18.07 -13.42 6.54
C GLY A 96 -18.20 -13.22 8.05
N GLU A 97 -19.08 -12.33 8.46
CA GLU A 97 -19.61 -12.29 9.80
C GLU A 97 -21.04 -12.81 9.70
N ASN A 98 -21.20 -14.08 10.09
CA ASN A 98 -22.49 -14.63 10.49
C ASN A 98 -22.79 -14.08 11.89
N HIS A 99 -23.82 -13.26 12.02
CA HIS A 99 -24.73 -13.20 13.17
C HIS A 99 -26.03 -12.52 12.76
#